data_AF-A0A954FSU0-F1
#
_entry.id   AF-A0A954FSU0-F1
#
_cell.length_a   1.000
_cell.length_b   1.000
_cell.length_c   1.000
_cell.angle_alpha   90.00
_cell.angle_beta   90.00
_cell.angle_gamma   90.00
#
_symmetry.space_group_name_H-M   'P 1'
#
loop_
_entity.id
_entity.type
_entity.pdbx_description
1 polymer ?
#
loop_
_entity_poly.entity_id
_entity_poly.type
_entity_poly.pdbx_seq_one_letter_code
_entity_poly.pdbx_strand_id
1 'polypeptide(L)'
;MSHPIISPKMLIEVALPLDAINQASVHESYIYRGNPSALHKWWAQRPLAAARAVIFSQLVHDPEDLWRCQNPGVDPNKQVKGHWTKARARLFGIIEDMVR
;
A
#
# COMPACT_ATOMS: atom_id res chain seq x y z
N MET A 1 23.45 13.77 -23.73
CA MET A 1 23.29 12.32 -23.57
C MET A 1 22.00 12.08 -22.79
N SER A 2 21.08 11.26 -23.30
CA SER A 2 19.85 10.91 -22.58
C SER A 2 20.16 9.81 -21.57
N HIS A 3 19.95 10.08 -20.29
CA HIS A 3 19.93 9.02 -19.28
C HIS A 3 18.52 8.41 -19.27
N PRO A 4 18.37 7.09 -19.42
CA PRO A 4 17.06 6.47 -19.30
C PRO A 4 16.53 6.68 -17.87
N ILE A 5 15.35 7.27 -17.75
CA ILE A 5 14.67 7.41 -16.47
C ILE A 5 14.08 6.05 -16.12
N ILE A 6 14.60 5.44 -15.06
CA ILE A 6 14.08 4.19 -14.50
C ILE A 6 13.13 4.56 -13.37
N SER A 7 11.85 4.25 -13.51
CA SER A 7 10.81 4.54 -12.52
C SER A 7 10.03 3.26 -12.20
N PRO A 8 10.44 2.48 -11.19
CA PRO A 8 9.69 1.30 -10.78
C PRO A 8 8.32 1.68 -10.20
N LYS A 9 7.32 0.83 -10.42
CA LYS A 9 5.98 1.00 -9.87
C LYS A 9 5.99 1.06 -8.36
N MET A 10 5.12 1.90 -7.82
CA MET A 10 4.89 1.99 -6.38
C MET A 10 4.01 0.82 -5.91
N LEU A 11 4.14 0.46 -4.63
CA LEU A 11 3.34 -0.63 -4.04
C LEU A 11 1.84 -0.36 -4.19
N ILE A 12 1.42 0.91 -4.03
CA ILE A 12 0.03 1.35 -4.21
C ILE A 12 -0.56 1.05 -5.60
N GLU A 13 0.27 0.97 -6.64
CA GLU A 13 -0.18 0.69 -8.01
C GLU A 13 -0.35 -0.81 -8.27
N VAL A 14 0.24 -1.65 -7.43
CA VAL A 14 0.33 -3.10 -7.65
C VAL A 14 -0.53 -3.87 -6.67
N ALA A 15 -0.35 -3.64 -5.35
CA ALA A 15 -1.03 -4.44 -4.34
C ALA A 15 -1.10 -3.76 -2.96
N LEU A 16 -2.21 -3.95 -2.26
CA LEU A 16 -2.44 -3.48 -0.89
C LEU A 16 -3.24 -4.52 -0.08
N PRO A 17 -3.04 -4.62 1.25
CA PRO A 17 -3.86 -5.45 2.12
C PRO A 17 -5.20 -4.77 2.42
N LEU A 18 -6.08 -4.73 1.41
CA LEU A 18 -7.35 -3.99 1.46
C LEU A 18 -8.27 -4.46 2.59
N ASP A 19 -8.27 -5.75 2.91
CA ASP A 19 -9.12 -6.30 3.98
C ASP A 19 -8.79 -5.67 5.35
N ALA A 20 -7.50 -5.62 5.71
CA ALA A 20 -7.03 -5.00 6.95
C ALA A 20 -7.32 -3.49 6.98
N ILE A 21 -7.04 -2.80 5.87
CA ILE A 21 -7.30 -1.36 5.74
C ILE A 21 -8.79 -1.05 5.90
N ASN A 22 -9.66 -1.85 5.26
CA ASN A 22 -11.11 -1.66 5.30
C ASN A 22 -11.66 -1.96 6.69
N GLN A 23 -11.21 -3.02 7.35
CA GLN A 23 -11.64 -3.36 8.70
C GLN A 23 -11.32 -2.24 9.71
N ALA A 24 -10.09 -1.71 9.65
CA ALA A 24 -9.68 -0.58 10.49
C ALA A 24 -10.47 0.70 10.17
N SER A 25 -10.69 0.98 8.89
CA SER A 25 -11.42 2.18 8.42
C SER A 25 -12.88 2.21 8.89
N VAL A 26 -13.52 1.04 9.01
CA VAL A 26 -14.89 0.91 9.54
C VAL A 26 -14.95 1.27 11.01
N HIS A 27 -13.95 0.88 11.80
CA HIS A 27 -13.89 1.19 13.24
C HIS A 27 -13.88 2.70 13.50
N GLU A 28 -13.04 3.44 12.76
CA GLU A 28 -12.98 4.90 12.86
C GLU A 28 -14.30 5.59 12.46
N SER A 29 -15.05 4.99 11.56
CA SER A 29 -16.32 5.55 11.09
C SER A 29 -17.46 5.41 12.11
N TYR A 30 -17.34 4.48 13.07
CA TYR A 30 -18.41 4.14 14.01
C TYR A 30 -18.56 5.11 15.19
N ILE A 31 -17.58 5.99 15.43
CA ILE A 31 -17.49 6.82 16.65
C ILE A 31 -18.64 7.86 16.78
N TYR A 32 -19.32 8.22 15.68
CA TYR A 32 -20.21 9.38 15.64
C TYR A 32 -21.72 9.07 15.79
N ARG A 33 -22.16 7.97 16.42
CA ARG A 33 -23.60 7.72 16.55
C ARG A 33 -24.28 8.69 17.53
N GLY A 34 -25.39 9.32 17.11
CA GLY A 34 -26.29 10.08 18.00
C GLY A 34 -26.06 11.60 18.09
N ASN A 35 -25.22 12.19 17.24
CA ASN A 35 -25.02 13.64 17.18
C ASN A 35 -25.17 14.20 15.74
N PRO A 36 -25.44 15.50 15.54
CA PRO A 36 -25.56 16.09 14.21
C PRO A 36 -24.32 15.93 13.31
N SER A 37 -23.13 15.78 13.90
CA SER A 37 -21.88 15.51 13.17
C SER A 37 -21.86 14.13 12.49
N ALA A 38 -22.79 13.24 12.84
CA ALA A 38 -23.02 11.96 12.16
C ALA A 38 -23.68 12.10 10.78
N LEU A 39 -24.46 13.17 10.56
CA LEU A 39 -25.28 13.34 9.36
C LEU A 39 -24.44 13.68 8.13
N HIS A 40 -23.37 14.45 8.32
CA HIS A 40 -22.49 14.85 7.24
C HIS A 40 -21.06 15.05 7.75
N LYS A 41 -20.15 14.22 7.25
CA LYS A 41 -18.70 14.37 7.46
C LYS A 41 -18.14 15.33 6.40
N TRP A 42 -18.07 16.62 6.71
CA TRP A 42 -17.54 17.64 5.81
C TRP A 42 -16.09 18.04 6.15
N TRP A 43 -15.18 18.22 5.18
CA TRP A 43 -15.13 17.55 3.87
C TRP A 43 -14.73 16.08 4.07
N ALA A 44 -15.11 15.18 3.16
CA ALA A 44 -14.98 13.72 3.25
C ALA A 44 -13.75 13.24 4.07
N GLN A 45 -14.01 12.74 5.29
CA GLN A 45 -12.95 12.20 6.14
C GLN A 45 -12.34 10.97 5.45
N ARG A 46 -11.04 11.04 5.16
CA ARG A 46 -10.26 9.84 4.86
C ARG A 46 -9.95 9.16 6.19
N PRO A 47 -10.34 7.88 6.39
CA PRO A 47 -9.92 7.13 7.56
C PRO A 47 -8.40 7.22 7.72
N LEU A 48 -7.92 7.47 8.93
CA LEU A 48 -6.50 7.62 9.25
C LEU A 48 -5.74 6.34 8.88
N ALA A 49 -6.33 5.18 9.14
CA ALA A 49 -5.84 3.89 8.68
C ALA A 49 -5.57 3.87 7.16
N ALA A 50 -6.57 4.25 6.36
CA ALA A 50 -6.42 4.32 4.91
C ALA A 50 -5.38 5.36 4.47
N ALA A 51 -5.36 6.54 5.09
CA ALA A 51 -4.39 7.59 4.77
C ALA A 51 -2.94 7.15 5.04
N ARG A 52 -2.70 6.51 6.19
CA ARG A 52 -1.38 5.98 6.57
C ARG A 52 -0.90 4.90 5.60
N ALA A 53 -1.77 3.95 5.27
CA ALA A 53 -1.45 2.88 4.33
C ALA A 53 -1.14 3.43 2.93
N VAL A 54 -1.92 4.38 2.44
CA VAL A 54 -1.73 5.04 1.13
C VAL A 54 -0.40 5.78 1.09
N ILE A 55 -0.10 6.63 2.08
CA ILE A 55 1.14 7.42 2.12
C ILE A 55 2.36 6.49 2.16
N PHE A 56 2.35 5.46 3.00
CA PHE A 56 3.45 4.50 3.05
C PHE A 56 3.66 3.80 1.70
N SER A 57 2.57 3.35 1.08
CA SER A 57 2.62 2.62 -0.18
C SER A 57 2.98 3.50 -1.39
N GLN A 58 2.84 4.82 -1.26
CA GLN A 58 3.34 5.81 -2.22
C GLN A 58 4.84 6.08 -2.09
N LEU A 59 5.49 5.65 -1.00
CA LEU A 59 6.92 5.85 -0.76
C LEU A 59 7.75 4.57 -1.00
N VAL A 60 7.10 3.42 -1.15
CA VAL A 60 7.75 2.12 -1.30
C VAL A 60 7.44 1.54 -2.68
N HIS A 61 8.47 1.12 -3.40
CA HIS A 61 8.34 0.42 -4.67
C HIS A 61 7.89 -1.03 -4.48
N ASP A 62 7.17 -1.58 -5.48
CA ASP A 62 6.92 -3.01 -5.50
C ASP A 62 8.23 -3.80 -5.73
N PRO A 63 8.50 -4.87 -4.95
CA PRO A 63 9.75 -5.63 -5.06
C PRO A 63 10.00 -6.28 -6.42
N GLU A 64 8.94 -6.69 -7.12
CA GLU A 64 9.06 -7.32 -8.44
C GLU A 64 9.42 -6.28 -9.49
N ASP A 65 8.70 -5.15 -9.52
CA ASP A 65 8.93 -4.11 -10.51
C ASP A 65 10.31 -3.45 -10.32
N LEU A 66 10.71 -3.20 -9.06
CA LEU A 66 12.05 -2.74 -8.72
C LEU A 66 13.13 -3.70 -9.24
N TRP A 67 12.94 -5.00 -9.07
CA TRP A 67 13.89 -6.00 -9.57
C TRP A 67 13.97 -6.01 -11.09
N ARG A 68 12.83 -5.91 -11.79
CA ARG A 68 12.79 -5.89 -13.27
C ARG A 68 13.49 -4.66 -13.84
N CYS A 69 13.31 -3.50 -13.20
CA CYS A 69 14.02 -2.28 -13.54
C CYS A 69 15.54 -2.39 -13.35
N GLN A 70 16.00 -3.11 -12.32
CA GLN A 70 17.41 -3.34 -12.05
C GLN A 70 18.04 -4.42 -12.94
N ASN A 71 17.23 -5.35 -13.47
CA ASN A 71 17.69 -6.51 -14.24
C ASN A 71 16.97 -6.58 -15.61
N PRO A 72 17.20 -5.61 -16.51
CA PRO A 72 16.56 -5.60 -17.82
C PRO A 72 16.99 -6.81 -18.66
N GLY A 73 16.02 -7.48 -19.29
CA GLY A 73 16.28 -8.61 -20.19
C GLY A 73 16.61 -9.94 -19.52
N VAL A 74 16.58 -10.00 -18.18
CA VAL A 74 16.81 -11.23 -17.41
C VAL A 74 15.49 -11.80 -16.93
N ASP A 75 15.20 -13.06 -17.30
CA ASP A 75 14.04 -13.76 -16.79
C ASP A 75 14.25 -14.24 -15.34
N PRO A 76 13.32 -13.95 -14.42
CA PRO A 76 13.46 -14.30 -13.01
C PRO A 76 13.28 -15.81 -12.79
N ASN A 77 14.19 -16.41 -12.01
CA ASN A 77 14.07 -17.79 -11.55
C ASN A 77 12.98 -17.93 -10.46
N LYS A 78 12.64 -19.18 -10.07
CA LYS A 78 11.61 -19.44 -9.04
C LYS A 78 11.97 -18.86 -7.66
N GLN A 79 13.25 -18.85 -7.28
CA GLN A 79 13.69 -18.34 -5.98
C GLN A 79 13.48 -16.83 -5.88
N VAL A 80 13.86 -16.08 -6.93
CA VAL A 80 13.67 -14.63 -7.06
C VAL A 80 12.19 -14.27 -6.92
N LYS A 81 11.30 -14.98 -7.62
CA LYS A 81 9.84 -14.80 -7.46
C LYS A 81 9.37 -15.03 -6.03
N GLY A 82 9.89 -16.06 -5.36
CA GLY A 82 9.60 -16.34 -3.95
C GLY A 82 10.09 -15.23 -3.02
N HIS A 83 11.25 -14.63 -3.29
CA HIS A 83 11.74 -13.47 -2.54
C HIS A 83 10.80 -12.26 -2.64
N TRP A 84 10.22 -12.01 -3.81
CA TRP A 84 9.23 -10.92 -3.97
C TRP A 84 7.97 -11.16 -3.17
N THR A 85 7.44 -12.39 -3.20
CA THR A 85 6.28 -12.76 -2.38
C THR A 85 6.55 -12.55 -0.90
N LYS A 86 7.73 -12.98 -0.41
CA LYS A 86 8.14 -12.79 0.98
C LYS A 86 8.33 -11.31 1.34
N ALA A 87 8.94 -10.54 0.45
CA ALA A 87 9.11 -9.09 0.63
C ALA A 87 7.76 -8.37 0.68
N ARG A 88 6.84 -8.71 -0.23
CA ARG A 88 5.48 -8.15 -0.26
C ARG A 88 4.70 -8.52 1.01
N ALA A 89 4.77 -9.76 1.45
CA ALA A 89 4.15 -10.19 2.71
C ALA A 89 4.71 -9.41 3.92
N ARG A 90 6.02 -9.12 3.95
CA ARG A 90 6.62 -8.27 4.99
C ARG A 90 6.09 -6.84 4.93
N LEU A 91 5.97 -6.26 3.73
CA LEU A 91 5.42 -4.91 3.54
C LEU A 91 3.94 -4.87 3.99
N PHE A 92 3.17 -5.91 3.71
CA PHE A 92 1.80 -6.03 4.17
C PHE A 92 1.72 -6.13 5.69
N GLY A 93 2.60 -6.90 6.34
CA GLY A 93 2.69 -6.93 7.80
C GLY A 93 2.96 -5.55 8.40
N ILE A 94 3.83 -4.74 7.78
CA ILE A 94 4.06 -3.36 8.23
C ILE A 94 2.79 -2.50 8.07
N ILE A 95 2.09 -2.62 6.94
CA ILE A 95 0.84 -1.88 6.72
C ILE A 95 -0.23 -2.33 7.72
N GLU A 96 -0.36 -3.63 7.98
CA GLU A 96 -1.28 -4.21 8.96
C GLU A 96 -1.02 -3.67 10.38
N ASP A 97 0.24 -3.65 10.80
CA ASP A 97 0.65 -3.07 12.09
C ASP A 97 0.40 -1.55 12.14
N MET A 98 0.46 -0.86 11.00
CA MET A 98 0.14 0.55 10.94
C MET A 98 -1.37 0.85 10.98
N VAL A 99 -2.23 -0.05 10.50
CA VAL A 99 -3.69 0.19 10.46
C VAL A 99 -4.43 -0.36 11.67
N ARG A 100 -3.81 -1.25 12.46
CA ARG A 100 -4.32 -1.66 13.77
C ARG A 100 -4.42 -0.46 14.73
#